data_AF-A0A7W0RYC5-F1
#
_entry.id   AF-A0A7W0RYC5-F1
#
_cell.length_a   1.000
_cell.length_b   1.000
_cell.length_c   1.000
_cell.angle_alpha   90.00
_cell.angle_beta   90.00
_cell.angle_gamma   90.00
#
_symmetry.space_group_name_H-M   'P 1'
#
loop_
_entity.id
_entity.type
_entity.pdbx_description
1 polymer ?
#
loop_
_entity_poly.entity_id
_entity_poly.type
_entity_poly.pdbx_seq_one_letter_code
_entity_poly.pdbx_strand_id
1 'polypeptide(L)' 'FKVNLIPYNPTDSPYEGSGREAIAAFKAVLEEHGVRATVRLTRGRDIAAACGQLAAQGAS' A
#
# COMPACT_ATOMS: atom_id res chain seq x y z
N PHE A 1 10.58 9.84 11.86
CA PHE A 1 11.05 9.01 10.73
C PHE A 1 9.84 8.47 9.98
N LYS A 2 9.88 8.33 8.65
CA LYS A 2 8.78 7.76 7.86
C LYS A 2 9.33 6.86 6.76
N VAL A 3 8.63 5.77 6.46
CA VAL A 3 8.98 4.83 5.38
C VAL A 3 8.05 5.09 4.19
N ASN A 4 8.58 5.09 2.98
CA ASN A 4 7.80 5.20 1.76
C ASN A 4 7.99 3.95 0.91
N LEU A 5 6.98 3.10 0.85
CA LEU A 5 6.94 1.91 0.04
C LEU A 5 6.76 2.31 -1.43
N ILE A 6 7.67 1.84 -2.28
CA ILE A 6 7.61 2.05 -3.72
C ILE A 6 7.37 0.69 -4.34
N PRO A 7 6.19 0.44 -4.92
CA PRO A 7 5.96 -0.77 -5.70
C PRO A 7 7.03 -0.87 -6.79
N TYR A 8 7.62 -2.05 -6.94
CA TYR A 8 8.65 -2.25 -7.94
C TYR A 8 8.07 -2.08 -9.35
N ASN A 9 8.73 -1.25 -10.15
CA ASN A 9 8.45 -1.12 -11.57
C ASN A 9 9.23 -2.20 -12.32
N PRO A 10 8.56 -3.07 -13.11
CA PRO A 10 9.24 -4.09 -13.88
C PRO A 10 10.36 -3.52 -14.76
N THR A 11 11.48 -4.23 -14.79
CA THR A 11 12.62 -4.02 -15.71
C THR A 11 12.99 -5.36 -16.34
N ASP A 12 14.11 -5.44 -17.06
CA ASP A 12 14.68 -6.71 -17.56
C ASP A 12 15.26 -7.62 -16.45
N SER A 13 14.73 -7.51 -15.22
CA SER A 13 15.14 -8.31 -14.07
C SER A 13 14.19 -9.49 -13.86
N PRO A 14 14.59 -10.55 -13.14
CA PRO A 14 13.71 -11.67 -12.81
C PRO A 14 12.71 -11.36 -11.69
N TYR A 15 12.67 -10.12 -11.19
CA TYR A 15 11.81 -9.74 -10.07
C TYR A 15 10.47 -9.19 -10.55
N GLU A 16 9.45 -9.48 -9.76
CA GLU A 16 8.11 -8.92 -9.94
C GLU A 16 7.76 -7.99 -8.78
N GLY A 17 6.89 -7.01 -9.07
CA GLY A 17 6.37 -6.14 -8.03
C GLY A 17 5.43 -6.90 -7.10
N SER A 18 5.53 -6.62 -5.81
CA SER A 18 4.59 -7.16 -4.82
C SER A 18 3.15 -6.80 -5.18
N GLY A 19 2.23 -7.75 -4.99
CA GLY A 19 0.80 -7.49 -5.11
C GLY A 19 0.30 -6.50 -4.06
N ARG A 20 -0.88 -5.92 -4.30
CA ARG A 20 -1.47 -4.90 -3.41
C ARG A 20 -1.65 -5.38 -1.98
N GLU A 21 -2.12 -6.61 -1.79
CA GLU A 21 -2.34 -7.19 -0.46
C GLU A 21 -1.04 -7.36 0.30
N ALA A 22 0.03 -7.81 -0.35
CA ALA A 22 1.35 -7.93 0.25
C ALA A 22 1.91 -6.56 0.67
N ILE A 23 1.73 -5.53 -0.16
CA ILE A 23 2.14 -4.15 0.17
C ILE A 23 1.33 -3.62 1.36
N ALA A 24 0.02 -3.89 1.39
CA ALA A 24 -0.86 -3.48 2.49
C ALA A 24 -0.49 -4.17 3.80
N ALA A 25 -0.23 -5.48 3.78
CA ALA A 25 0.21 -6.25 4.94
C ALA A 25 1.55 -5.73 5.47
N PHE A 26 2.52 -5.47 4.59
CA PHE A 26 3.81 -4.91 5.00
C PHE A 26 3.67 -3.51 5.61
N LYS A 27 2.83 -2.65 5.03
CA LYS A 27 2.49 -1.35 5.60
C LYS A 27 1.89 -1.50 7.01
N ALA A 28 0.95 -2.43 7.20
CA ALA A 28 0.31 -2.65 8.49
C ALA A 28 1.31 -3.06 9.58
N VAL A 29 2.24 -3.97 9.27
CA VAL A 29 3.31 -4.39 10.19
C VAL A 29 4.18 -3.21 10.61
N LEU A 30 4.56 -2.33 9.67
CA LEU A 30 5.33 -1.13 10.00
C LEU A 30 4.56 -0.20 10.96
N GLU A 31 3.28 0.02 10.69
CA GLU A 31 2.44 0.91 11.49
C GLU A 31 2.14 0.35 12.89
N GLU A 32 1.96 -0.97 13.01
CA GLU A 32 1.82 -1.67 14.30
C GLU A 32 3.03 -1.44 15.21
N HIS A 33 4.23 -1.31 14.62
CA HIS A 33 5.47 -1.03 15.33
C HIS A 33 5.78 0.48 15.45
N GLY A 34 4.79 1.35 15.20
CA GLY A 34 4.93 2.80 15.32
C GLY A 34 5.71 3.46 14.19
N VAL A 35 5.99 2.73 13.10
CA VAL A 35 6.69 3.27 11.93
C VAL A 35 5.66 3.74 10.89
N ARG A 36 5.48 5.07 10.80
CA ARG A 36 4.59 5.65 9.79
C ARG A 36 5.05 5.28 8.38
N ALA A 37 4.15 4.66 7.62
CA ALA A 37 4.42 4.21 6.26
C ALA A 37 3.44 4.80 5.23
N THR A 38 3.94 5.13 4.04
CA THR A 38 3.12 5.52 2.88
C THR A 38 3.41 4.62 1.69
N VAL A 39 2.47 4.47 0.76
CA VAL A 39 2.69 3.76 -0.51
C VAL A 39 2.67 4.79 -1.64
N ARG A 40 3.71 4.79 -2.48
CA ARG A 40 3.74 5.62 -3.68
C ARG A 40 2.88 4.98 -4.77
N LEU A 41 1.73 5.59 -5.05
CA LEU A 41 0.88 5.17 -6.16
C LEU A 41 1.50 5.61 -7.49
N THR A 42 1.65 4.68 -8.43
CA THR A 42 1.88 5.02 -9.84
C THR A 42 0.55 5.51 -10.42
N ARG A 43 0.53 6.76 -10.90
CA ARG A 43 -0.68 7.36 -11.51
C ARG A 43 -1.18 6.45 -12.62
N GLY A 44 -2.40 5.92 -12.48
CA GLY A 44 -3.11 5.17 -13.53
C GLY A 44 -3.59 3.77 -13.15
N ARG A 45 -3.01 3.09 -12.14
CA ARG A 45 -3.38 1.71 -11.81
C ARG A 45 -4.26 1.55 -10.57
N ASP A 46 -4.21 2.49 -9.61
CA ASP A 46 -4.65 2.21 -8.23
C ASP A 46 -5.76 3.08 -7.64
N ILE A 47 -6.35 4.02 -8.41
CA ILE A 47 -7.38 4.95 -7.90
C ILE A 47 -8.66 4.23 -7.39
N ALA A 48 -8.89 2.97 -7.77
CA ALA A 48 -10.14 2.27 -7.46
C ALA A 48 -10.25 1.64 -6.05
N ALA A 49 -9.18 1.54 -5.23
CA ALA A 49 -9.21 0.63 -4.07
C ALA A 49 -9.11 1.25 -2.67
N ALA A 50 -8.91 2.56 -2.50
CA ALA A 50 -8.57 3.13 -1.19
C ALA A 50 -9.63 4.03 -0.53
N CYS A 51 -10.81 4.27 -1.13
CA CYS A 51 -11.82 5.14 -0.52
C CYS A 51 -13.11 4.43 -0.03
N GLY A 52 -13.17 3.09 -0.03
CA GLY A 52 -14.44 2.36 0.22
C GLY A 52 -14.57 1.58 1.53
N GLN A 53 -13.49 1.17 2.19
CA GLN A 53 -13.58 0.15 3.26
C GLN A 53 -13.72 0.69 4.70
N LEU A 54 -13.75 2.01 4.90
CA LEU A 54 -13.94 2.63 6.24
C LEU A 54 -15.31 3.30 6.43
N ALA A 55 -16.25 3.13 5.50
CA ALA A 55 -17.62 3.65 5.64
C ALA A 55 -18.60 2.65 6.30
N ALA A 56 -18.11 1.62 7.01
CA ALA A 56 -18.93 0.56 7.60
C ALA A 56 -18.95 0.54 9.14
N GLN A 57 -18.47 1.59 9.82
CA GLN A 57 -18.59 1.71 11.28
C GLN A 57 -18.95 3.16 11.64
N GLY A 58 -20.22 3.53 11.49
CA GLY A 58 -20.70 4.85 11.89
C GLY A 58 -22.02 5.30 11.26
N ALA A 59 -23.06 4.47 11.30
CA ALA A 59 -24.45 4.95 11.29
C ALA A 59 -25.33 3.83 11.87
N SER A 60 -26.12 4.17 12.88
CA SER A 60 -27.06 3.31 13.60
C SER A 60 -28.06 2.59 12.73
#